data_AF-A0A1L8E7L9-F1
#
_entry.id   AF-A0A1L8E7L9-F1
#
_cell.length_a   1.000
_cell.length_b   1.000
_cell.length_c   1.000
_cell.angle_alpha   90.00
_cell.angle_beta   90.00
_cell.angle_gamma   90.00
#
_symmetry.space_group_name_H-M   'P 1'
#
loop_
_entity.id
_entity.type
_entity.pdbx_description
1 polymer ?
#
loop_
_entity_poly.entity_id
_entity_poly.type
_entity_poly.pdbx_seq_one_letter_code
_entity_poly.pdbx_strand_id
1 'polypeptide(L)'
;QHLSRLPTIDPYSRTIIICGFPNVGKSSFINKITRADVEVQPYAFTTKSLYVGHTDYKYLRWQVIDTPGILDHPLEERNVIEMQAITALAHLRAAVLYFMDISEQCGHSLEEQVKLFESIKPLFTNKPLLLAINKIDILGMEDLHPEKRQVIEKLQEDTNVPVLFLSTVSEAGVMEVKMEACERLLSYRVDQKMRTKKVDNILNRLHVAMPAPRDDKVRAPCIPEQALAKLEKNAAKAERKRKLEKEIEEEMGDDYTLDLQKNYTEIAEEERFDVIPEFWEGHNIADYIDPDIFDKLEELERAEGIREEGGVYDIPDMSMDETLKEIREMAKKIRTKRFLLRDEKRLQPRKNKPIIPRHKQPKVRDRSVNKLVETMENLGVDMSGTENANFTKAVMDLRRGQIAVGSKKTLKKPLLDKESSAIVKKTGQPLKRKPARDTMGIKNVAMKKKAQIMAKKDIAKKVTRLGLKGEADRFIGTKMPKHLYSGKRGSGTADRR
;
A
#
# COMPACT_ATOMS: atom_id res chain seq x y z
N GLN A 1 -5.17 -42.95 6.04
CA GLN A 1 -6.48 -42.56 5.46
C GLN A 1 -7.57 -42.42 6.53
N HIS A 2 -7.65 -43.27 7.56
CA HIS A 2 -8.66 -43.10 8.63
C HIS A 2 -8.44 -41.86 9.51
N LEU A 3 -7.20 -41.56 9.89
CA LEU A 3 -6.87 -40.41 10.76
C LEU A 3 -7.35 -39.07 10.18
N SER A 4 -7.33 -38.90 8.85
CA SER A 4 -7.76 -37.66 8.19
C SER A 4 -9.27 -37.45 8.17
N ARG A 5 -10.06 -38.49 8.52
CA ARG A 5 -11.53 -38.40 8.61
C ARG A 5 -12.02 -38.18 10.03
N LEU A 6 -11.13 -38.19 11.02
CA LEU A 6 -11.54 -37.96 12.40
C LEU A 6 -11.95 -36.50 12.60
N PRO A 7 -13.02 -36.25 13.36
CA PRO A 7 -13.42 -34.88 13.66
C PRO A 7 -12.37 -34.21 14.55
N THR A 8 -12.22 -32.90 14.37
CA THR A 8 -11.34 -32.11 15.24
C THR A 8 -12.10 -31.72 16.49
N ILE A 9 -11.62 -32.17 17.65
CA ILE A 9 -12.19 -31.86 18.96
C ILE A 9 -11.17 -31.07 19.76
N ASP A 10 -11.56 -29.93 20.33
CA ASP A 10 -10.72 -29.19 21.26
C ASP A 10 -11.12 -29.55 22.69
N PRO A 11 -10.28 -30.27 23.46
CA PRO A 11 -10.61 -30.74 24.80
C PRO A 11 -10.75 -29.62 25.83
N TYR A 12 -10.28 -28.41 25.52
CA TYR A 12 -10.39 -27.23 26.39
C TYR A 12 -11.55 -26.30 26.02
N SER A 13 -12.16 -26.51 24.86
CA SER A 13 -13.32 -25.75 24.41
C SER A 13 -14.57 -26.06 25.23
N ARG A 14 -15.68 -25.36 24.96
CA ARG A 14 -16.97 -25.62 25.62
C ARG A 14 -17.64 -26.76 24.90
N THR A 15 -17.73 -27.89 25.59
CA THR A 15 -18.23 -29.13 25.01
C THR A 15 -19.47 -29.60 25.74
N ILE A 16 -20.45 -30.07 24.98
CA ILE A 16 -21.61 -30.81 25.44
C ILE A 16 -21.44 -32.22 24.91
N ILE A 17 -21.53 -33.22 25.79
CA ILE A 17 -21.48 -34.63 25.40
C ILE A 17 -22.87 -35.22 25.60
N ILE A 18 -23.36 -35.88 24.57
CA ILE A 18 -24.66 -36.57 24.60
C ILE A 18 -24.37 -38.06 24.77
N CYS A 19 -24.89 -38.66 25.83
CA CYS A 19 -24.72 -40.08 26.14
C CYS A 19 -26.05 -40.74 26.52
N GLY A 20 -26.13 -42.07 26.46
CA GLY A 20 -27.33 -42.84 26.75
C GLY A 20 -27.40 -44.11 25.89
N PHE A 21 -28.44 -44.92 26.08
CA PHE A 21 -28.66 -46.16 25.33
C PHE A 21 -28.75 -45.95 23.81
N PRO A 22 -28.48 -46.96 22.98
CA PRO A 22 -28.80 -46.91 21.55
C PRO A 22 -30.29 -46.54 21.32
N ASN A 23 -30.62 -45.93 20.18
CA ASN A 23 -32.01 -45.64 19.76
C ASN A 23 -32.86 -44.70 20.66
N VAL A 24 -32.28 -44.07 21.69
CA VAL A 24 -32.98 -43.07 22.53
C VAL A 24 -33.15 -41.69 21.85
N GLY A 25 -32.53 -41.48 20.68
CA GLY A 25 -32.68 -40.23 19.91
C GLY A 25 -31.55 -39.20 20.06
N LYS A 26 -30.35 -39.61 20.50
CA LYS A 26 -29.16 -38.74 20.63
C LYS A 26 -28.76 -38.06 19.31
N SER A 27 -28.64 -38.86 18.25
CA SER A 27 -28.27 -38.39 16.91
C SER A 27 -29.37 -37.53 16.26
N SER A 28 -30.64 -37.79 16.60
CA SER A 28 -31.74 -36.89 16.20
C SER A 28 -31.63 -35.54 16.90
N PHE A 29 -31.27 -35.52 18.18
CA PHE A 29 -31.10 -34.28 18.93
C PHE A 29 -29.96 -33.42 18.36
N ILE A 30 -28.78 -34.00 18.06
CA ILE A 30 -27.65 -33.23 17.50
C ILE A 30 -28.00 -32.58 16.15
N ASN A 31 -28.75 -33.26 15.29
CA ASN A 31 -29.22 -32.72 14.01
C ASN A 31 -30.22 -31.56 14.19
N LYS A 32 -30.98 -31.54 15.29
CA LYS A 32 -31.90 -30.44 15.60
C LYS A 32 -31.19 -29.22 16.19
N ILE A 33 -30.15 -29.43 17.01
CA ILE A 33 -29.46 -28.32 17.69
C ILE A 33 -28.24 -27.76 16.95
N THR A 34 -27.72 -28.52 15.97
CA THR A 34 -26.54 -28.16 15.17
C THR A 34 -26.80 -28.38 13.68
N ARG A 35 -25.93 -27.86 12.82
CA ARG A 35 -25.95 -28.16 11.37
C ARG A 35 -25.19 -29.44 11.01
N ALA A 36 -24.93 -30.33 11.98
CA ALA A 36 -24.33 -31.62 11.69
C ALA A 36 -25.35 -32.50 10.94
N ASP A 37 -24.84 -33.34 10.05
CA ASP A 37 -25.63 -34.33 9.33
C ASP A 37 -25.19 -35.72 9.80
N VAL A 38 -25.79 -36.15 10.93
CA VAL A 38 -25.53 -37.48 11.52
C VAL A 38 -26.63 -38.43 11.05
N GLU A 39 -26.24 -39.61 10.57
CA GLU A 39 -27.20 -40.62 10.12
C GLU A 39 -28.04 -41.14 11.29
N VAL A 40 -29.37 -41.13 11.12
CA VAL A 40 -30.34 -41.63 12.10
C VAL A 40 -31.06 -42.83 11.52
N GLN A 41 -30.93 -43.98 12.15
CA GLN A 41 -31.58 -45.23 11.75
C GLN A 41 -32.19 -45.93 12.97
N PRO A 42 -33.24 -46.75 12.80
CA PRO A 42 -33.94 -47.39 13.92
C PRO A 42 -33.18 -48.58 14.54
N TYR A 43 -32.05 -48.99 13.97
CA TYR A 43 -31.23 -50.10 14.48
C TYR A 43 -30.05 -49.58 15.32
N ALA A 44 -29.68 -50.33 16.37
CA ALA A 44 -28.59 -49.97 17.27
C ALA A 44 -27.24 -49.84 16.55
N PHE A 45 -26.33 -49.07 17.14
CA PHE A 45 -24.97 -48.82 16.61
C PHE A 45 -24.93 -48.13 15.24
N THR A 46 -25.92 -47.29 14.92
CA THR A 46 -25.87 -46.40 13.75
C THR A 46 -24.62 -45.51 13.80
N THR A 47 -24.31 -44.95 14.98
CA THR A 47 -23.11 -44.15 15.21
C THR A 47 -21.96 -45.01 15.76
N LYS A 48 -20.98 -45.31 14.91
CA LYS A 48 -19.78 -46.10 15.27
C LYS A 48 -18.57 -45.26 15.68
N SER A 49 -18.66 -43.95 15.50
CA SER A 49 -17.63 -42.97 15.85
C SER A 49 -18.25 -41.76 16.53
N LEU A 50 -17.43 -40.99 17.22
CA LEU A 50 -17.84 -39.68 17.76
C LEU A 50 -18.15 -38.73 16.61
N TYR A 51 -19.32 -38.11 16.63
CA TYR A 51 -19.68 -37.03 15.72
C TYR A 51 -19.65 -35.70 16.46
N VAL A 52 -19.23 -34.65 15.76
CA VAL A 52 -19.12 -33.31 16.33
C VAL A 52 -20.01 -32.36 15.55
N GLY A 53 -20.98 -31.79 16.25
CA GLY A 53 -21.77 -30.67 15.81
C GLY A 53 -21.30 -29.37 16.46
N HIS A 54 -21.54 -28.25 15.79
CA HIS A 54 -21.27 -26.94 16.37
C HIS A 54 -22.56 -26.13 16.48
N THR A 55 -22.70 -25.43 17.60
CA THR A 55 -23.84 -24.53 17.85
C THR A 55 -23.33 -23.25 18.51
N ASP A 56 -24.10 -22.18 18.33
CA ASP A 56 -23.78 -20.87 18.90
C ASP A 56 -24.82 -20.53 19.98
N TYR A 57 -24.34 -20.12 21.16
CA TYR A 57 -25.18 -19.73 22.29
C TYR A 57 -24.49 -18.65 23.13
N LYS A 58 -25.22 -17.58 23.49
CA LYS A 58 -24.70 -16.37 24.16
C LYS A 58 -23.42 -15.82 23.49
N TYR A 59 -23.42 -15.77 22.16
CA TYR A 59 -22.29 -15.32 21.33
C TYR A 59 -21.00 -16.14 21.50
N LEU A 60 -21.11 -17.38 22.01
CA LEU A 60 -19.99 -18.30 22.18
C LEU A 60 -20.20 -19.53 21.30
N ARG A 61 -19.09 -20.05 20.76
CA ARG A 61 -19.07 -21.31 20.00
C ARG A 61 -19.03 -22.50 20.95
N TRP A 62 -19.91 -23.47 20.71
CA TRP A 62 -20.00 -24.72 21.46
C TRP A 62 -19.74 -25.92 20.54
N GLN A 63 -19.14 -26.96 21.12
CA GLN A 63 -18.97 -28.25 20.49
C GLN A 63 -19.98 -29.21 21.12
N VAL A 64 -20.79 -29.85 20.30
CA VAL A 64 -21.73 -30.88 20.72
C VAL A 64 -21.19 -32.19 20.18
N ILE A 65 -20.95 -33.15 21.06
CA ILE A 65 -20.38 -34.44 20.71
C ILE A 65 -21.46 -35.49 20.92
N ASP A 66 -21.83 -36.16 19.83
CA ASP A 66 -22.66 -37.34 19.86
C ASP A 66 -21.77 -38.57 20.08
N THR A 67 -22.09 -39.36 21.10
CA THR A 67 -21.37 -40.60 21.38
C THR A 67 -22.15 -41.80 20.83
N PRO A 68 -21.45 -42.87 20.42
CA PRO A 68 -22.08 -44.18 20.28
C PRO A 68 -22.89 -44.54 21.53
N GLY A 69 -23.95 -45.34 21.35
CA GLY A 69 -24.73 -45.84 22.47
C GLY A 69 -23.85 -46.62 23.46
N ILE A 70 -24.04 -46.37 24.75
CA ILE A 70 -23.32 -47.07 25.82
C ILE A 70 -24.25 -48.16 26.35
N LEU A 71 -23.73 -49.37 26.50
CA LEU A 71 -24.40 -50.50 27.14
C LEU A 71 -23.79 -50.75 28.53
N ASP A 72 -24.56 -51.41 29.40
CA ASP A 72 -24.18 -51.69 30.80
C ASP A 72 -23.27 -52.93 30.89
N HIS A 73 -22.11 -52.86 30.24
CA HIS A 73 -21.08 -53.89 30.32
C HIS A 73 -19.95 -53.42 31.26
N PRO A 74 -19.27 -54.33 31.98
CA PRO A 74 -18.05 -54.01 32.71
C PRO A 74 -17.02 -53.35 31.79
N LEU A 75 -16.23 -52.40 32.32
CA LEU A 75 -15.25 -51.64 31.53
C LEU A 75 -14.29 -52.53 30.72
N GLU A 76 -13.94 -53.70 31.26
CA GLU A 76 -13.01 -54.67 30.65
C GLU A 76 -13.60 -55.41 29.44
N GLU A 77 -14.94 -55.49 29.36
CA GLU A 77 -15.67 -56.24 28.32
C GLU A 77 -16.27 -55.32 27.25
N ARG A 78 -15.98 -54.01 27.31
CA ARG A 78 -16.53 -53.03 26.38
C ARG A 78 -15.82 -53.04 25.03
N ASN A 79 -16.61 -52.86 23.99
CA ASN A 79 -16.11 -52.81 22.62
C ASN A 79 -15.29 -51.54 22.37
N VAL A 80 -14.42 -51.56 21.35
CA VAL A 80 -13.61 -50.39 20.93
C VAL A 80 -14.49 -49.15 20.69
N ILE A 81 -15.69 -49.33 20.15
CA ILE A 81 -16.67 -48.26 19.89
C ILE A 81 -17.17 -47.64 21.20
N GLU A 82 -17.50 -48.46 22.20
CA GLU A 82 -17.95 -48.00 23.51
C GLU A 82 -16.81 -47.35 24.30
N MET A 83 -15.60 -47.89 24.16
CA MET A 83 -14.40 -47.30 24.74
C MET A 83 -14.11 -45.90 24.19
N GLN A 84 -14.48 -45.58 22.95
CA GLN A 84 -14.38 -44.21 22.43
C GLN A 84 -15.33 -43.26 23.18
N ALA A 85 -16.56 -43.70 23.46
CA ALA A 85 -17.53 -42.92 24.24
C ALA A 85 -17.02 -42.68 25.67
N ILE A 86 -16.47 -43.70 26.33
CA ILE A 86 -15.86 -43.58 27.67
C ILE A 86 -14.66 -42.65 27.65
N THR A 87 -13.79 -42.77 26.64
CA THR A 87 -12.60 -41.92 26.51
C THR A 87 -12.99 -40.45 26.38
N ALA A 88 -14.00 -40.15 25.55
CA ALA A 88 -14.58 -38.80 25.46
C ALA A 88 -15.15 -38.34 26.80
N LEU A 89 -15.96 -39.19 27.44
CA LEU A 89 -16.56 -38.90 28.75
C LEU A 89 -15.55 -38.76 29.87
N ALA A 90 -14.38 -39.37 29.81
CA ALA A 90 -13.35 -39.25 30.85
C ALA A 90 -12.53 -37.96 30.66
N HIS A 91 -11.99 -37.73 29.44
CA HIS A 91 -10.97 -36.71 29.21
C HIS A 91 -11.52 -35.32 28.86
N LEU A 92 -12.75 -35.21 28.36
CA LEU A 92 -13.31 -33.92 27.97
C LEU A 92 -13.95 -33.19 29.16
N ARG A 93 -13.68 -31.89 29.27
CA ARG A 93 -14.32 -31.01 30.27
C ARG A 93 -15.62 -30.46 29.70
N ALA A 94 -16.66 -31.27 29.77
CA ALA A 94 -17.94 -31.04 29.13
C ALA A 94 -19.10 -30.99 30.13
N ALA A 95 -20.23 -30.44 29.69
CA ALA A 95 -21.54 -30.80 30.24
C ALA A 95 -21.96 -32.14 29.67
N VAL A 96 -22.48 -33.02 30.52
CA VAL A 96 -22.95 -34.34 30.13
C VAL A 96 -24.48 -34.32 30.10
N LEU A 97 -25.06 -34.67 28.96
CA LEU A 97 -26.49 -34.85 28.78
C LEU A 97 -26.75 -36.34 28.65
N TYR A 98 -27.40 -36.90 29.67
CA TYR A 98 -27.82 -38.29 29.64
C TYR A 98 -29.24 -38.38 29.10
N PHE A 99 -29.40 -39.06 27.97
CA PHE A 99 -30.68 -39.25 27.30
C PHE A 99 -31.34 -40.54 27.76
N MET A 100 -32.59 -40.42 28.20
CA MET A 100 -33.49 -41.52 28.51
C MET A 100 -34.67 -41.50 27.55
N ASP A 101 -35.23 -42.67 27.26
CA ASP A 101 -36.44 -42.86 26.45
C ASP A 101 -37.58 -43.35 27.35
N ILE A 102 -38.61 -42.51 27.52
CA ILE A 102 -39.79 -42.82 28.34
C ILE A 102 -40.68 -43.89 27.70
N SER A 103 -40.62 -44.02 26.37
CA SER A 103 -41.50 -44.92 25.61
C SER A 103 -41.02 -46.37 25.56
N GLU A 104 -39.79 -46.65 26.03
CA GLU A 104 -39.11 -47.96 25.94
C GLU A 104 -38.92 -48.52 24.52
N GLN A 105 -39.22 -47.74 23.47
CA GLN A 105 -39.00 -48.12 22.08
C GLN A 105 -37.53 -48.29 21.71
N CYS A 106 -36.60 -47.83 22.57
CA CYS A 106 -35.17 -48.09 22.41
C CYS A 106 -34.78 -49.56 22.63
N GLY A 107 -35.71 -50.42 23.08
CA GLY A 107 -35.47 -51.85 23.32
C GLY A 107 -34.96 -52.17 24.72
N HIS A 108 -35.00 -51.20 25.63
CA HIS A 108 -34.55 -51.32 27.02
C HIS A 108 -35.59 -50.72 27.97
N SER A 109 -35.80 -51.38 29.10
CA SER A 109 -36.74 -50.92 30.14
C SER A 109 -36.26 -49.64 30.81
N LEU A 110 -37.18 -48.86 31.38
CA LEU A 110 -36.81 -47.66 32.14
C LEU A 110 -35.84 -47.97 33.29
N GLU A 111 -36.01 -49.12 33.95
CA GLU A 111 -35.13 -49.56 35.05
C GLU A 111 -33.70 -49.84 34.59
N GLU A 112 -33.50 -50.47 33.43
CA GLU A 112 -32.18 -50.65 32.83
C GLU A 112 -31.52 -49.32 32.49
N GLN A 113 -32.31 -48.36 31.98
CA GLN A 113 -31.84 -47.01 31.70
C GLN A 113 -31.34 -46.28 32.95
N VAL A 114 -31.99 -46.48 34.08
CA VAL A 114 -31.56 -45.93 35.39
C VAL A 114 -30.35 -46.66 35.93
N LYS A 115 -30.30 -48.00 35.86
CA LYS A 115 -29.13 -48.79 36.29
C LYS A 115 -27.86 -48.37 35.55
N LEU A 116 -27.94 -48.18 34.23
CA LEU A 116 -26.81 -47.68 33.45
C LEU A 116 -26.42 -46.26 33.90
N PHE A 117 -27.38 -45.38 34.15
CA PHE A 117 -27.10 -44.02 34.63
C PHE A 117 -26.34 -44.04 35.96
N GLU A 118 -26.78 -44.88 36.91
CA GLU A 118 -26.11 -45.07 38.19
C GLU A 118 -24.71 -45.68 38.03
N SER A 119 -24.54 -46.64 37.12
CA SER A 119 -23.24 -47.30 36.89
C SER A 119 -22.20 -46.35 36.30
N ILE A 120 -22.62 -45.40 35.45
CA ILE A 120 -21.72 -44.40 34.84
C ILE A 120 -21.64 -43.08 35.62
N LYS A 121 -22.52 -42.83 36.60
CA LYS A 121 -22.52 -41.63 37.47
C LYS A 121 -21.12 -41.28 38.03
N PRO A 122 -20.26 -42.23 38.46
CA PRO A 122 -18.90 -41.94 38.92
C PRO A 122 -18.00 -41.26 37.88
N LEU A 123 -18.21 -41.52 36.58
CA LEU A 123 -17.43 -40.91 35.49
C LEU A 123 -17.74 -39.42 35.30
N PHE A 124 -18.86 -38.94 35.86
CA PHE A 124 -19.31 -37.56 35.74
C PHE A 124 -18.81 -36.65 36.87
N THR A 125 -17.91 -37.15 37.71
CA THR A 125 -17.31 -36.36 38.79
C THR A 125 -16.68 -35.08 38.22
N ASN A 126 -17.00 -33.92 38.81
CA ASN A 126 -16.57 -32.58 38.37
C ASN A 126 -17.12 -32.15 36.99
N LYS A 127 -18.25 -32.72 36.54
CA LYS A 127 -18.93 -32.33 35.29
C LYS A 127 -20.40 -32.00 35.58
N PRO A 128 -20.94 -30.90 35.04
CA PRO A 128 -22.37 -30.62 35.15
C PRO A 128 -23.13 -31.68 34.37
N LEU A 129 -24.10 -32.31 35.04
CA LEU A 129 -24.92 -33.41 34.51
C LEU A 129 -26.36 -32.93 34.31
N LEU A 130 -26.98 -33.32 33.22
CA LEU A 130 -28.37 -33.01 32.88
C LEU A 130 -29.05 -34.29 32.40
N LEU A 131 -30.24 -34.58 32.93
CA LEU A 131 -31.05 -35.71 32.48
C LEU A 131 -32.08 -35.22 31.47
N ALA A 132 -32.08 -35.83 30.28
CA ALA A 132 -32.95 -35.47 29.18
C ALA A 132 -33.86 -36.66 28.84
N ILE A 133 -35.15 -36.56 29.15
CA ILE A 133 -36.16 -37.57 28.85
C ILE A 133 -36.75 -37.25 27.47
N ASN A 134 -36.47 -38.11 26.50
CA ASN A 134 -36.90 -37.97 25.11
C ASN A 134 -38.17 -38.79 24.79
N LYS A 135 -38.80 -38.49 23.64
CA LYS A 135 -39.99 -39.14 23.08
C LYS A 135 -41.29 -38.93 23.87
N ILE A 136 -41.43 -37.76 24.50
CA ILE A 136 -42.66 -37.36 25.20
C ILE A 136 -43.88 -37.20 24.28
N ASP A 137 -43.67 -37.12 22.97
CA ASP A 137 -44.73 -37.12 21.97
C ASP A 137 -45.47 -38.46 21.87
N ILE A 138 -44.82 -39.55 22.25
CA ILE A 138 -45.39 -40.91 22.21
C ILE A 138 -46.06 -41.24 23.54
N LEU A 139 -45.37 -40.94 24.65
CA LEU A 139 -45.86 -41.23 25.99
C LEU A 139 -45.57 -40.04 26.91
N GLY A 140 -46.64 -39.38 27.33
CA GLY A 140 -46.58 -38.27 28.28
C GLY A 140 -46.40 -38.75 29.73
N MET A 141 -46.05 -37.83 30.61
CA MET A 141 -45.88 -38.12 32.05
C MET A 141 -47.21 -38.50 32.72
N GLU A 142 -48.34 -38.05 32.18
CA GLU A 142 -49.69 -38.31 32.70
C GLU A 142 -50.16 -39.74 32.40
N ASP A 143 -49.75 -40.30 31.26
CA ASP A 143 -50.15 -41.62 30.78
C ASP A 143 -49.23 -42.75 31.29
N LEU A 144 -48.22 -42.41 32.11
CA LEU A 144 -47.22 -43.34 32.60
C LEU A 144 -47.74 -44.18 33.77
N HIS A 145 -47.45 -45.48 33.77
CA HIS A 145 -47.80 -46.37 34.88
C HIS A 145 -47.23 -45.85 36.21
N PRO A 146 -47.96 -45.91 37.33
CA PRO A 146 -47.55 -45.31 38.61
C PRO A 146 -46.16 -45.75 39.10
N GLU A 147 -45.76 -47.00 38.82
CA GLU A 147 -44.43 -47.51 39.18
C GLU A 147 -43.30 -46.80 38.42
N LYS A 148 -43.44 -46.62 37.11
CA LYS A 148 -42.46 -45.93 36.27
C LYS A 148 -42.42 -44.43 36.58
N ARG A 149 -43.57 -43.86 36.94
CA ARG A 149 -43.68 -42.47 37.40
C ARG A 149 -42.86 -42.24 38.67
N GLN A 150 -42.94 -43.14 39.64
CA GLN A 150 -42.12 -43.08 40.86
C GLN A 150 -40.62 -43.14 40.56
N VAL A 151 -40.18 -43.87 39.52
CA VAL A 151 -38.76 -43.92 39.12
C VAL A 151 -38.29 -42.54 38.64
N ILE A 152 -39.09 -41.85 37.82
CA ILE A 152 -38.76 -40.50 37.32
C ILE A 152 -38.84 -39.47 38.46
N GLU A 153 -39.84 -39.57 39.33
CA GLU A 153 -39.99 -38.68 40.51
C GLU A 153 -38.78 -38.82 41.45
N LYS A 154 -38.29 -40.03 41.71
CA LYS A 154 -37.04 -40.27 42.46
C LYS A 154 -35.83 -39.60 41.82
N LEU A 155 -35.75 -39.58 40.49
CA LEU A 155 -34.68 -38.89 39.77
C LEU A 155 -34.81 -37.36 39.85
N GLN A 156 -36.03 -36.84 39.97
CA GLN A 156 -36.30 -35.41 40.15
C GLN A 156 -35.99 -34.91 41.57
N GLU A 157 -36.12 -35.76 42.59
CA GLU A 157 -35.73 -35.44 43.97
C GLU A 157 -34.23 -35.13 44.10
N ASP A 158 -33.41 -35.69 43.21
CA ASP A 158 -31.97 -35.45 43.11
C ASP A 158 -31.71 -34.01 42.61
N THR A 159 -31.73 -33.04 43.52
CA THR A 159 -31.54 -31.59 43.23
C THR A 159 -30.26 -31.25 42.45
N ASN A 160 -29.26 -32.13 42.46
CA ASN A 160 -28.04 -31.95 41.69
C ASN A 160 -28.20 -32.25 40.19
N VAL A 161 -29.23 -32.99 39.77
CA VAL A 161 -29.43 -33.43 38.38
C VAL A 161 -30.83 -33.02 37.90
N PRO A 162 -30.97 -31.88 37.18
CA PRO A 162 -32.23 -31.47 36.63
C PRO A 162 -32.68 -32.46 35.56
N VAL A 163 -33.96 -32.78 35.61
CA VAL A 163 -34.65 -33.64 34.66
C VAL A 163 -35.49 -32.76 33.75
N LEU A 164 -35.21 -32.80 32.46
CA LEU A 164 -35.94 -32.07 31.44
C LEU A 164 -36.56 -33.02 30.43
N PHE A 165 -37.74 -32.65 29.96
CA PHE A 165 -38.51 -33.41 28.99
C PHE A 165 -38.34 -32.78 27.61
N LEU A 166 -38.14 -33.61 26.59
CA LEU A 166 -37.98 -33.15 25.21
C LEU A 166 -38.57 -34.14 24.22
N SER A 167 -38.90 -33.64 23.03
CA SER A 167 -39.26 -34.46 21.88
C SER A 167 -38.54 -33.94 20.64
N THR A 168 -37.79 -34.81 19.98
CA THR A 168 -37.10 -34.48 18.72
C THR A 168 -38.04 -34.42 17.51
N VAL A 169 -39.27 -34.95 17.65
CA VAL A 169 -40.28 -34.96 16.59
C VAL A 169 -41.08 -33.64 16.60
N SER A 170 -41.61 -33.27 17.77
CA SER A 170 -42.38 -32.02 17.95
C SER A 170 -41.49 -30.80 18.19
N GLU A 171 -40.19 -30.99 18.41
CA GLU A 171 -39.20 -29.97 18.78
C GLU A 171 -39.47 -29.29 20.14
N ALA A 172 -40.43 -29.79 20.91
CA ALA A 172 -40.71 -29.34 22.27
C ALA A 172 -39.53 -29.64 23.21
N GLY A 173 -39.13 -28.67 24.03
CA GLY A 173 -38.08 -28.82 25.05
C GLY A 173 -36.63 -28.91 24.52
N VAL A 174 -36.41 -29.07 23.21
CA VAL A 174 -35.07 -29.23 22.62
C VAL A 174 -34.16 -28.02 22.91
N MET A 175 -34.70 -26.82 22.71
CA MET A 175 -33.96 -25.58 22.96
C MET A 175 -33.74 -25.33 24.45
N GLU A 176 -34.69 -25.68 25.31
CA GLU A 176 -34.59 -25.54 26.77
C GLU A 176 -33.47 -26.39 27.33
N VAL A 177 -33.40 -27.67 26.93
CA VAL A 177 -32.31 -28.58 27.28
C VAL A 177 -30.95 -28.03 26.84
N LYS A 178 -30.88 -27.48 25.62
CA LYS A 178 -29.65 -26.82 25.13
C LYS A 178 -29.27 -25.63 26.00
N MET A 179 -30.23 -24.77 26.35
CA MET A 179 -29.99 -23.57 27.15
C MET A 179 -29.50 -23.96 28.55
N GLU A 180 -30.21 -24.85 29.23
CA GLU A 180 -29.86 -25.30 30.59
C GLU A 180 -28.46 -25.93 30.63
N ALA A 181 -28.16 -26.84 29.69
CA ALA A 181 -26.84 -27.45 29.59
C ALA A 181 -25.72 -26.40 29.39
N CYS A 182 -25.97 -25.40 28.54
CA CYS A 182 -25.02 -24.33 28.29
C CYS A 182 -24.82 -23.46 29.54
N GLU A 183 -25.90 -23.04 30.19
CA GLU A 183 -25.84 -22.18 31.38
C GLU A 183 -25.11 -22.87 32.54
N ARG A 184 -25.40 -24.15 32.77
CA ARG A 184 -24.77 -24.95 33.81
C ARG A 184 -23.28 -25.16 33.58
N LEU A 185 -22.85 -25.34 32.32
CA LEU A 185 -21.43 -25.39 32.00
C LEU A 185 -20.77 -24.02 32.15
N LEU A 186 -21.47 -22.93 31.79
CA LEU A 186 -20.94 -21.58 31.94
C LEU A 186 -20.74 -21.22 33.41
N SER A 187 -21.71 -21.46 34.28
CA SER A 187 -21.58 -21.19 35.72
C SER A 187 -20.41 -21.96 36.31
N TYR A 188 -20.35 -23.27 36.07
CA TYR A 188 -19.25 -24.13 36.53
C TYR A 188 -17.88 -23.63 36.03
N ARG A 189 -17.78 -23.22 34.76
CA ARG A 189 -16.51 -22.73 34.20
C ARG A 189 -16.14 -21.35 34.71
N VAL A 190 -17.11 -20.46 34.93
CA VAL A 190 -16.87 -19.14 35.52
C VAL A 190 -16.34 -19.30 36.94
N ASP A 191 -16.93 -20.17 37.75
CA ASP A 191 -16.45 -20.44 39.12
C ASP A 191 -15.00 -20.96 39.13
N GLN A 192 -14.68 -21.90 38.24
CA GLN A 192 -13.31 -22.40 38.07
C GLN A 192 -12.34 -21.30 37.61
N LYS A 193 -12.80 -20.34 36.80
CA LYS A 193 -11.99 -19.19 36.37
C LYS A 193 -11.83 -18.16 37.47
N MET A 194 -12.86 -17.88 38.27
CA MET A 194 -12.82 -16.98 39.42
C MET A 194 -11.81 -17.45 40.47
N ARG A 195 -11.68 -18.77 40.67
CA ARG A 195 -10.63 -19.35 41.53
C ARG A 195 -9.20 -19.09 41.03
N THR A 196 -9.02 -18.72 39.76
CA THR A 196 -7.71 -18.41 39.18
C THR A 196 -7.47 -16.90 39.08
N LYS A 197 -6.22 -16.46 39.25
CA LYS A 197 -5.80 -15.05 39.07
C LYS A 197 -5.89 -14.52 37.62
N LYS A 198 -6.47 -15.30 36.68
CA LYS A 198 -6.63 -14.89 35.29
C LYS A 198 -7.74 -13.87 35.09
N VAL A 199 -8.68 -13.76 36.04
CA VAL A 199 -9.78 -12.79 35.99
C VAL A 199 -9.25 -11.36 36.08
N ASP A 200 -8.22 -11.12 36.89
CA ASP A 200 -7.64 -9.79 37.12
C ASP A 200 -7.18 -9.12 35.81
N ASN A 201 -6.61 -9.90 34.89
CA ASN A 201 -6.18 -9.41 33.57
C ASN A 201 -7.37 -8.97 32.67
N ILE A 202 -8.58 -9.45 32.95
CA ILE A 202 -9.79 -9.21 32.15
C ILE A 202 -10.68 -8.15 32.82
N LEU A 203 -10.44 -7.78 34.07
CA LEU A 203 -11.25 -6.80 34.81
C LEU A 203 -11.43 -5.48 34.05
N ASN A 204 -10.38 -5.00 33.37
CA ASN A 204 -10.43 -3.79 32.54
C ASN A 204 -11.47 -3.88 31.40
N ARG A 205 -11.79 -5.08 30.92
CA ARG A 205 -12.81 -5.31 29.87
C ARG A 205 -14.21 -5.47 30.42
N LEU A 206 -14.34 -5.91 31.67
CA LEU A 206 -15.63 -6.08 32.36
C LEU A 206 -16.10 -4.76 32.99
N HIS A 207 -15.17 -3.89 33.35
CA HIS A 207 -15.48 -2.60 33.96
C HIS A 207 -16.09 -1.64 32.92
N VAL A 208 -17.37 -1.31 33.11
CA VAL A 208 -18.05 -0.26 32.36
C VAL A 208 -17.77 1.07 33.03
N ALA A 209 -17.11 1.99 32.32
CA ALA A 209 -16.80 3.31 32.85
C ALA A 209 -18.09 4.15 33.00
N MET A 210 -18.40 4.56 34.22
CA MET A 210 -19.49 5.49 34.51
C MET A 210 -18.96 6.93 34.42
N PRO A 211 -19.54 7.78 33.56
CA PRO A 211 -19.09 9.16 33.43
C PRO A 211 -19.39 9.94 34.72
N ALA A 212 -18.38 10.59 35.28
CA ALA A 212 -18.57 11.52 36.39
C ALA A 212 -19.27 12.79 35.87
N PRO A 213 -20.27 13.34 36.59
CA PRO A 213 -20.91 14.59 36.22
C PRO A 213 -19.86 15.72 36.26
N ARG A 214 -19.64 16.38 35.12
CA ARG A 214 -18.63 17.45 34.99
C ARG A 214 -19.28 18.84 34.88
N ASP A 215 -20.27 18.97 33.99
CA ASP A 215 -20.99 20.22 33.71
C ASP A 215 -22.49 19.93 33.62
N ASP A 216 -23.35 20.93 33.88
CA ASP A 216 -24.82 20.83 33.76
C ASP A 216 -25.34 20.90 32.31
N LYS A 217 -24.45 20.75 31.31
CA LYS A 217 -24.82 20.78 29.89
C LYS A 217 -25.33 19.42 29.43
N VAL A 218 -26.62 19.36 29.07
CA VAL A 218 -27.25 18.17 28.49
C VAL A 218 -26.69 17.92 27.08
N ARG A 219 -26.17 16.70 26.86
CA ARG A 219 -25.65 16.24 25.56
C ARG A 219 -26.51 15.08 25.05
N ALA A 220 -27.71 15.41 24.58
CA ALA A 220 -28.64 14.42 24.05
C ALA A 220 -28.13 13.82 22.72
N PRO A 221 -28.44 12.55 22.42
CA PRO A 221 -28.14 11.97 21.12
C PRO A 221 -28.96 12.67 20.02
N CYS A 222 -28.30 13.18 18.98
CA CYS A 222 -28.94 13.83 17.85
C CYS A 222 -29.34 12.79 16.79
N ILE A 223 -30.50 12.16 16.98
CA ILE A 223 -31.06 11.20 16.02
C ILE A 223 -32.11 11.93 15.16
N PRO A 224 -31.96 12.01 13.83
CA PRO A 224 -32.91 12.69 12.98
C PRO A 224 -34.25 11.92 12.91
N GLU A 225 -35.37 12.66 12.87
CA GLU A 225 -36.72 12.09 12.83
C GLU A 225 -36.93 11.12 11.65
N GLN A 226 -36.33 11.43 10.50
CA GLN A 226 -36.37 10.57 9.32
C GLN A 226 -35.81 9.16 9.57
N ALA A 227 -34.80 9.01 10.43
CA ALA A 227 -34.23 7.72 10.76
C ALA A 227 -35.17 6.89 11.64
N LEU A 228 -35.87 7.53 12.59
CA LEU A 228 -36.88 6.89 13.43
C LEU A 228 -38.09 6.44 12.60
N ALA A 229 -38.62 7.32 11.76
CA ALA A 229 -39.72 7.00 10.85
C ALA A 229 -39.35 5.86 9.86
N LYS A 230 -38.08 5.77 9.44
CA LYS A 230 -37.60 4.67 8.60
C LYS A 230 -37.52 3.35 9.37
N LEU A 231 -37.13 3.37 10.64
CA LEU A 231 -37.10 2.18 11.49
C LEU A 231 -38.51 1.62 11.69
N GLU A 232 -39.50 2.48 11.95
CA GLU A 232 -40.92 2.10 12.05
C GLU A 232 -41.47 1.53 10.73
N LYS A 233 -41.17 2.18 9.59
CA LYS A 233 -41.59 1.71 8.27
C LYS A 233 -40.95 0.37 7.87
N ASN A 234 -39.66 0.17 8.19
CA ASN A 234 -38.96 -1.09 7.95
C ASN A 234 -39.51 -2.22 8.82
N ALA A 235 -39.94 -1.92 10.05
CA ALA A 235 -40.62 -2.89 10.89
C ALA A 235 -42.01 -3.26 10.32
N ALA A 236 -42.68 -2.33 9.63
CA ALA A 236 -44.02 -2.52 9.07
C ALA A 236 -44.07 -3.10 7.64
N LYS A 237 -42.98 -3.05 6.85
CA LYS A 237 -42.93 -3.59 5.48
C LYS A 237 -41.59 -4.26 5.16
N ALA A 238 -41.66 -5.50 4.69
CA ALA A 238 -40.52 -6.28 4.19
C ALA A 238 -40.04 -5.86 2.78
N GLU A 239 -40.82 -5.06 2.05
CA GLU A 239 -40.49 -4.70 0.68
C GLU A 239 -39.71 -3.38 0.61
N ARG A 240 -38.41 -3.50 0.31
CA ARG A 240 -37.57 -2.36 -0.08
C ARG A 240 -38.02 -1.86 -1.45
N LYS A 241 -38.62 -0.67 -1.51
CA LYS A 241 -39.09 -0.07 -2.77
C LYS A 241 -37.98 0.55 -3.63
N ARG A 242 -36.78 0.78 -3.08
CA ARG A 242 -35.68 1.47 -3.79
C ARG A 242 -34.64 0.44 -4.22
N LYS A 243 -34.32 0.41 -5.52
CA LYS A 243 -33.18 -0.34 -6.05
C LYS A 243 -31.88 0.18 -5.43
N LEU A 244 -31.03 -0.74 -4.97
CA LEU A 244 -29.68 -0.38 -4.50
C LEU A 244 -28.76 -0.17 -5.71
N GLU A 245 -27.71 0.63 -5.56
CA GLU A 245 -26.76 0.87 -6.67
C GLU A 245 -26.12 -0.44 -7.15
N LYS A 246 -25.90 -1.40 -6.24
CA LYS A 246 -25.41 -2.74 -6.59
C LYS A 246 -26.37 -3.51 -7.52
N GLU A 247 -27.68 -3.35 -7.33
CA GLU A 247 -28.67 -4.01 -8.20
C GLU A 247 -28.69 -3.37 -9.60
N ILE A 248 -28.45 -2.05 -9.67
CA ILE A 248 -28.30 -1.31 -10.93
C ILE A 248 -27.03 -1.74 -11.66
N GLU A 249 -25.92 -1.90 -10.92
CA GLU A 249 -24.66 -2.44 -11.44
C GLU A 249 -24.85 -3.86 -12.01
N GLU A 250 -25.52 -4.75 -11.29
CA GLU A 250 -25.81 -6.12 -11.75
C GLU A 250 -26.73 -6.16 -12.99
N GLU A 251 -27.68 -5.23 -13.12
CA GLU A 251 -28.60 -5.13 -14.26
C GLU A 251 -27.92 -4.58 -15.52
N MET A 252 -27.03 -3.61 -15.35
CA MET A 252 -26.32 -2.93 -16.45
C MET A 252 -25.03 -3.67 -16.87
N GLY A 253 -24.45 -4.48 -15.99
CA GLY A 253 -23.27 -5.29 -16.29
C GLY A 253 -22.08 -4.45 -16.76
N ASP A 254 -21.52 -4.81 -17.92
CA ASP A 254 -20.34 -4.13 -18.48
C ASP A 254 -20.63 -2.69 -18.94
N ASP A 255 -21.90 -2.34 -19.20
CA ASP A 255 -22.31 -0.99 -19.60
C ASP A 255 -22.48 -0.04 -18.40
N TYR A 256 -22.33 -0.55 -17.18
CA TYR A 256 -22.44 0.26 -15.97
C TYR A 256 -21.25 1.20 -15.80
N THR A 257 -21.53 2.50 -15.66
CA THR A 257 -20.57 3.51 -15.21
C THR A 257 -21.15 4.24 -14.01
N LEU A 258 -20.43 4.26 -12.89
CA LEU A 258 -20.85 4.97 -11.68
C LEU A 258 -20.78 6.49 -11.92
N ASP A 259 -21.94 7.12 -11.93
CA ASP A 259 -22.09 8.57 -12.02
C ASP A 259 -22.18 9.19 -10.62
N LEU A 260 -21.19 10.03 -10.28
CA LEU A 260 -21.10 10.70 -8.99
C LEU A 260 -22.02 11.91 -8.87
N GLN A 261 -22.38 12.54 -10.00
CA GLN A 261 -23.15 13.79 -10.05
C GLN A 261 -24.66 13.55 -9.92
N LYS A 262 -25.14 12.37 -10.31
CA LYS A 262 -26.56 11.95 -10.27
C LYS A 262 -27.30 12.24 -8.96
N ASN A 263 -26.60 12.17 -7.81
CA ASN A 263 -27.21 12.28 -6.48
C ASN A 263 -27.05 13.68 -5.84
N TYR A 264 -26.53 14.68 -6.55
CA TYR A 264 -26.47 16.05 -6.05
C TYR A 264 -27.87 16.67 -6.11
N THR A 265 -28.54 16.77 -4.96
CA THR A 265 -29.94 17.23 -4.87
C THR A 265 -30.09 18.74 -4.69
N GLU A 266 -29.01 19.45 -4.39
CA GLU A 266 -29.02 20.89 -4.14
C GLU A 266 -28.93 21.73 -5.42
N ILE A 267 -28.51 21.11 -6.53
CA ILE A 267 -28.29 21.74 -7.83
C ILE A 267 -29.47 21.43 -8.76
N ALA A 268 -29.86 22.37 -9.61
CA ALA A 268 -30.91 22.18 -10.61
C ALA A 268 -30.57 21.03 -11.56
N GLU A 269 -31.58 20.28 -12.01
CA GLU A 269 -31.36 19.02 -12.74
C GLU A 269 -30.55 19.19 -14.03
N GLU A 270 -30.69 20.34 -14.68
CA GLU A 270 -30.04 20.72 -15.92
C GLU A 270 -28.54 21.00 -15.74
N GLU A 271 -28.17 21.60 -14.61
CA GLU A 271 -26.81 22.06 -14.31
C GLU A 271 -25.95 20.98 -13.62
N ARG A 272 -26.57 19.88 -13.14
CA ARG A 272 -25.86 18.80 -12.42
C ARG A 272 -24.71 18.19 -13.21
N PHE A 273 -24.84 18.18 -14.53
CA PHE A 273 -23.90 17.55 -15.46
C PHE A 273 -22.99 18.57 -16.17
N ASP A 274 -23.05 19.84 -15.78
CA ASP A 274 -22.19 20.86 -16.36
C ASP A 274 -20.73 20.62 -16.00
N VAL A 275 -19.86 20.82 -17.00
CA VAL A 275 -18.42 20.68 -16.83
C VAL A 275 -17.89 21.95 -16.16
N ILE A 276 -17.47 21.83 -14.90
CA ILE A 276 -16.83 22.92 -14.16
C ILE A 276 -15.42 23.12 -14.73
N PRO A 277 -15.10 24.30 -15.32
CA PRO A 277 -13.74 24.55 -15.79
C PRO A 277 -12.80 24.68 -14.59
N GLU A 278 -11.69 23.92 -14.59
CA GLU A 278 -10.76 23.90 -13.46
C GLU A 278 -9.64 24.94 -13.60
N PHE A 279 -9.19 25.19 -14.83
CA PHE A 279 -8.01 26.01 -15.13
C PHE A 279 -8.31 27.06 -16.19
N TRP A 280 -7.75 28.26 -16.00
CA TRP A 280 -7.76 29.34 -16.97
C TRP A 280 -6.39 30.02 -17.03
N GLU A 281 -5.75 30.02 -18.20
CA GLU A 281 -4.47 30.72 -18.45
C GLU A 281 -3.38 30.50 -17.37
N GLY A 282 -3.25 29.28 -16.87
CA GLY A 282 -2.25 28.91 -15.85
C GLY A 282 -2.66 29.17 -14.40
N HIS A 283 -3.89 29.61 -14.17
CA HIS A 283 -4.49 29.85 -12.86
C HIS A 283 -5.62 28.85 -12.63
N ASN A 284 -5.88 28.48 -11.37
CA ASN A 284 -7.02 27.64 -11.03
C ASN A 284 -8.25 28.52 -10.82
N ILE A 285 -9.39 28.11 -11.35
CA ILE A 285 -10.63 28.88 -11.20
C ILE A 285 -11.20 28.75 -9.78
N ALA A 286 -10.98 27.61 -9.13
CA ALA A 286 -11.41 27.37 -7.74
C ALA A 286 -10.87 28.41 -6.74
N ASP A 287 -9.69 28.99 -7.03
CA ASP A 287 -9.06 30.02 -6.19
C ASP A 287 -9.82 31.37 -6.25
N TYR A 288 -10.69 31.55 -7.26
CA TYR A 288 -11.46 32.77 -7.51
C TYR A 288 -12.98 32.60 -7.28
N ILE A 289 -13.43 31.45 -6.76
CA ILE A 289 -14.85 31.23 -6.43
C ILE A 289 -15.17 31.93 -5.11
N ASP A 290 -15.89 33.04 -5.20
CA ASP A 290 -16.34 33.85 -4.07
C ASP A 290 -17.75 34.39 -4.39
N PRO A 291 -18.72 34.29 -3.45
CA PRO A 291 -20.06 34.86 -3.67
C PRO A 291 -20.04 36.37 -3.98
N ASP A 292 -19.05 37.11 -3.48
CA ASP A 292 -18.98 38.57 -3.56
C ASP A 292 -17.90 39.04 -4.58
N ILE A 293 -17.56 38.22 -5.59
CA ILE A 293 -16.46 38.50 -6.52
C ILE A 293 -16.67 39.77 -7.36
N PHE A 294 -17.91 40.06 -7.75
CA PHE A 294 -18.24 41.20 -8.61
C PHE A 294 -18.04 42.53 -7.88
N ASP A 295 -18.36 42.61 -6.59
CA ASP A 295 -18.17 43.81 -5.78
C ASP A 295 -16.67 44.13 -5.64
N LYS A 296 -15.86 43.10 -5.40
CA LYS A 296 -14.38 43.23 -5.34
C LYS A 296 -13.79 43.66 -6.69
N LEU A 297 -14.35 43.19 -7.79
CA LEU A 297 -13.93 43.60 -9.13
C LEU A 297 -14.23 45.07 -9.38
N GLU A 298 -15.42 45.54 -9.03
CA GLU A 298 -15.81 46.95 -9.18
C GLU A 298 -14.89 47.90 -8.39
N GLU A 299 -14.51 47.52 -7.17
CA GLU A 299 -13.55 48.29 -6.37
C GLU A 299 -12.16 48.36 -7.02
N LEU A 300 -11.70 47.25 -7.62
CA LEU A 300 -10.42 47.18 -8.30
C LEU A 300 -10.42 48.01 -9.58
N GLU A 301 -11.49 47.93 -10.37
CA GLU A 301 -11.66 48.76 -11.57
C GLU A 301 -11.69 50.25 -11.24
N ARG A 302 -12.37 50.64 -10.15
CA ARG A 302 -12.36 52.02 -9.65
C ARG A 302 -10.96 52.46 -9.24
N ALA A 303 -10.20 51.59 -8.60
CA ALA A 303 -8.82 51.88 -8.21
C ALA A 303 -7.87 52.00 -9.42
N GLU A 304 -8.03 51.16 -10.44
CA GLU A 304 -7.28 51.27 -11.69
C GLU A 304 -7.64 52.53 -12.48
N GLY A 305 -8.92 52.91 -12.53
CA GLY A 305 -9.34 54.18 -13.14
C GLY A 305 -8.65 55.39 -12.53
N ILE A 306 -8.53 55.43 -11.19
CA ILE A 306 -7.78 56.49 -10.49
C ILE A 306 -6.27 56.46 -10.85
N ARG A 307 -5.68 55.28 -11.07
CA ARG A 307 -4.26 55.14 -11.47
C ARG A 307 -4.02 55.58 -12.91
N GLU A 308 -4.94 55.29 -13.81
CA GLU A 308 -4.92 55.75 -15.19
C GLU A 308 -5.06 57.28 -15.27
N GLU A 309 -6.02 57.87 -14.55
CA GLU A 309 -6.16 59.33 -14.45
C GLU A 309 -4.91 60.00 -13.85
N GLY A 310 -4.21 59.30 -12.96
CA GLY A 310 -2.94 59.73 -12.38
C GLY A 310 -1.73 59.64 -13.33
N GLY A 311 -1.91 59.13 -14.57
CA GLY A 311 -0.85 59.02 -15.57
C GLY A 311 0.24 57.98 -15.24
N VAL A 312 -0.04 57.00 -14.37
CA VAL A 312 0.94 55.98 -13.94
C VAL A 312 1.43 55.12 -15.11
N TYR A 313 0.55 54.88 -16.07
CA TYR A 313 0.84 54.05 -17.26
C TYR A 313 1.25 54.87 -18.49
N ASP A 314 1.26 56.20 -18.38
CA ASP A 314 1.74 57.05 -19.47
C ASP A 314 3.25 56.81 -19.65
N ILE A 315 3.61 56.33 -20.84
CA ILE A 315 5.01 56.11 -21.19
C ILE A 315 5.64 57.49 -21.43
N PRO A 316 6.60 57.93 -20.62
CA PRO A 316 7.19 59.25 -20.80
C PRO A 316 7.91 59.31 -22.14
N ASP A 317 7.72 60.41 -22.87
CA ASP A 317 8.38 60.61 -24.16
C ASP A 317 9.90 60.62 -23.97
N MET A 318 10.56 59.61 -24.53
CA MET A 318 12.02 59.46 -24.52
C MET A 318 12.66 60.07 -25.77
N SER A 319 12.02 61.07 -26.39
CA SER A 319 12.62 61.80 -27.50
C SER A 319 13.95 62.42 -27.04
N MET A 320 15.05 61.86 -27.53
CA MET A 320 16.40 62.30 -27.16
C MET A 320 16.79 63.48 -28.04
N ASP A 321 17.34 64.52 -27.41
CA ASP A 321 17.98 65.64 -28.08
C ASP A 321 19.06 65.16 -29.06
N GLU A 322 19.25 65.93 -30.13
CA GLU A 322 20.20 65.64 -31.21
C GLU A 322 21.63 65.43 -30.67
N THR A 323 22.03 66.21 -29.67
CA THR A 323 23.31 66.11 -28.96
C THR A 323 23.49 64.76 -28.25
N LEU A 324 22.44 64.24 -27.61
CA LEU A 324 22.49 62.95 -26.91
C LEU A 324 22.54 61.77 -27.90
N LYS A 325 21.92 61.91 -29.08
CA LYS A 325 22.02 60.94 -30.17
C LYS A 325 23.46 60.85 -30.69
N GLU A 326 24.10 61.99 -30.94
CA GLU A 326 25.50 62.05 -31.37
C GLU A 326 26.45 61.42 -30.35
N ILE A 327 26.29 61.75 -29.06
CA ILE A 327 27.08 61.15 -27.97
C ILE A 327 26.92 59.63 -27.96
N ARG A 328 25.68 59.12 -28.14
CA ARG A 328 25.41 57.68 -28.14
C ARG A 328 26.04 56.98 -29.35
N GLU A 329 25.98 57.59 -30.52
CA GLU A 329 26.62 57.05 -31.72
C GLU A 329 28.14 57.05 -31.63
N MET A 330 28.73 58.14 -31.15
CA MET A 330 30.15 58.21 -30.85
C MET A 330 30.56 57.14 -29.82
N ALA A 331 29.79 56.99 -28.74
CA ALA A 331 30.04 55.96 -27.74
C ALA A 331 29.96 54.53 -28.31
N LYS A 332 29.01 54.27 -29.23
CA LYS A 332 28.95 52.99 -29.97
C LYS A 332 30.22 52.77 -30.80
N LYS A 333 30.64 53.75 -31.59
CA LYS A 333 31.87 53.70 -32.41
C LYS A 333 33.13 53.47 -31.56
N ILE A 334 33.22 54.13 -30.40
CA ILE A 334 34.32 53.92 -29.44
C ILE A 334 34.30 52.49 -28.88
N ARG A 335 33.13 52.00 -28.45
CA ARG A 335 32.99 50.65 -27.90
C ARG A 335 33.36 49.58 -28.93
N THR A 336 32.84 49.67 -30.16
CA THR A 336 33.16 48.72 -31.23
C THR A 336 34.65 48.72 -31.54
N LYS A 337 35.28 49.90 -31.66
CA LYS A 337 36.73 49.99 -31.89
C LYS A 337 37.56 49.39 -30.74
N ARG A 338 37.16 49.61 -29.48
CA ARG A 338 37.80 48.98 -28.31
C ARG A 338 37.69 47.46 -28.33
N PHE A 339 36.53 46.91 -28.74
CA PHE A 339 36.36 45.47 -28.88
C PHE A 339 37.28 44.90 -29.98
N LEU A 340 37.31 45.53 -31.16
CA LEU A 340 38.19 45.10 -32.26
C LEU A 340 39.66 45.09 -31.83
N LEU A 341 40.14 46.13 -31.15
CA LEU A 341 41.52 46.18 -30.62
C LEU A 341 41.79 45.09 -29.58
N ARG A 342 40.81 44.76 -28.73
CA ARG A 342 40.93 43.68 -27.74
C ARG A 342 41.01 42.31 -28.41
N ASP A 343 40.20 42.09 -29.44
CA ASP A 343 40.16 40.82 -30.17
C ASP A 343 41.40 40.65 -31.06
N GLU A 344 41.87 41.71 -31.74
CA GLU A 344 43.17 41.70 -32.44
C GLU A 344 44.32 41.32 -31.50
N LYS A 345 44.34 41.87 -30.27
CA LYS A 345 45.34 41.54 -29.25
C LYS A 345 45.23 40.07 -28.78
N ARG A 346 44.03 39.49 -28.74
CA ARG A 346 43.80 38.08 -28.38
C ARG A 346 44.19 37.13 -29.51
N LEU A 347 43.94 37.51 -30.76
CA LEU A 347 44.30 36.75 -31.96
C LEU A 347 45.82 36.66 -32.14
N GLN A 348 46.60 37.61 -31.59
CA GLN A 348 48.05 37.46 -31.53
C GLN A 348 48.43 36.26 -30.64
N PRO A 349 49.11 35.23 -31.19
CA PRO A 349 49.35 33.99 -30.46
C PRO A 349 50.29 34.22 -29.27
N ARG A 350 49.75 34.24 -28.06
CA ARG A 350 50.53 34.07 -26.82
C ARG A 350 50.66 32.58 -26.52
N LYS A 351 51.64 31.92 -27.15
CA LYS A 351 52.10 30.58 -26.77
C LYS A 351 53.63 30.57 -26.68
N ASN A 352 54.15 30.49 -25.46
CA ASN A 352 55.52 30.14 -25.03
C ASN A 352 56.70 30.46 -25.96
N LYS A 353 56.64 31.55 -26.72
CA LYS A 353 57.72 32.05 -27.57
C LYS A 353 57.96 33.52 -27.24
N PRO A 354 59.22 33.97 -27.15
CA PRO A 354 59.52 35.39 -26.96
C PRO A 354 58.97 36.20 -28.13
N ILE A 355 58.40 37.37 -27.83
CA ILE A 355 57.90 38.31 -28.84
C ILE A 355 59.10 38.79 -29.67
N ILE A 356 59.06 38.57 -30.99
CA ILE A 356 60.13 39.00 -31.88
C ILE A 356 60.21 40.53 -31.86
N PRO A 357 61.37 41.13 -31.52
CA PRO A 357 61.52 42.58 -31.49
C PRO A 357 61.38 43.17 -32.89
N ARG A 358 60.80 44.37 -32.97
CA ARG A 358 60.40 45.00 -34.24
C ARG A 358 61.55 45.05 -35.26
N HIS A 359 62.79 45.28 -34.83
CA HIS A 359 63.97 45.46 -35.69
C HIS A 359 64.50 44.17 -36.37
N LYS A 360 63.98 42.97 -36.08
CA LYS A 360 64.47 41.71 -36.68
C LYS A 360 63.79 41.41 -38.03
N GLN A 361 64.56 40.89 -38.99
CA GLN A 361 64.19 40.59 -40.39
C GLN A 361 62.76 40.05 -40.61
N PRO A 362 62.25 39.03 -39.89
CA PRO A 362 60.89 38.53 -40.10
C PRO A 362 59.78 39.55 -39.77
N LYS A 363 59.97 40.41 -38.76
CA LYS A 363 59.05 41.51 -38.40
C LYS A 363 59.21 42.75 -39.29
N VAL A 364 60.35 42.91 -39.96
CA VAL A 364 60.56 43.97 -40.96
C VAL A 364 59.77 43.65 -42.23
N ARG A 365 59.68 42.37 -42.62
CA ARG A 365 58.88 41.93 -43.79
C ARG A 365 57.37 42.11 -43.63
N ASP A 366 56.83 42.01 -42.41
CA ASP A 366 55.41 42.25 -42.12
C ASP A 366 55.02 43.75 -42.17
N ARG A 367 56.00 44.66 -42.19
CA ARG A 367 55.78 46.11 -42.17
C ARG A 367 55.92 46.64 -43.58
N SER A 368 54.81 46.73 -44.30
CA SER A 368 54.74 47.43 -45.58
C SER A 368 54.59 48.93 -45.36
N VAL A 369 55.19 49.72 -46.24
CA VAL A 369 55.02 51.18 -46.28
C VAL A 369 53.54 51.53 -46.43
N ASN A 370 52.82 50.82 -47.30
CA ASN A 370 51.39 51.05 -47.54
C ASN A 370 50.54 50.90 -46.28
N LYS A 371 50.82 49.89 -45.43
CA LYS A 371 50.08 49.68 -44.18
C LYS A 371 50.37 50.78 -43.16
N LEU A 372 51.59 51.34 -43.16
CA LEU A 372 51.93 52.47 -42.31
C LEU A 372 51.20 53.74 -42.76
N VAL A 373 51.21 54.02 -44.07
CA VAL A 373 50.49 55.16 -44.67
C VAL A 373 49.00 55.07 -44.32
N GLU A 374 48.37 53.93 -44.59
CA GLU A 374 46.95 53.69 -44.29
C GLU A 374 46.63 53.88 -42.80
N THR A 375 47.49 53.44 -41.88
CA THR A 375 47.25 53.65 -40.43
C THR A 375 47.37 55.12 -40.01
N MET A 376 48.26 55.90 -40.63
CA MET A 376 48.48 57.30 -40.29
C MET A 376 47.40 58.20 -40.90
N GLU A 377 46.98 57.92 -42.14
CA GLU A 377 45.83 58.58 -42.78
C GLU A 377 44.53 58.32 -42.00
N ASN A 378 44.30 57.07 -41.53
CA ASN A 378 43.17 56.75 -40.66
C ASN A 378 43.22 57.46 -39.29
N LEU A 379 44.39 57.94 -38.86
CA LEU A 379 44.57 58.76 -37.65
C LEU A 379 44.48 60.26 -37.96
N GLY A 380 44.29 60.65 -39.23
CA GLY A 380 44.14 62.04 -39.67
C GLY A 380 45.44 62.75 -40.02
N VAL A 381 46.53 62.02 -40.27
CA VAL A 381 47.82 62.58 -40.71
C VAL A 381 47.93 62.47 -42.23
N ASP A 382 48.19 63.58 -42.91
CA ASP A 382 48.42 63.60 -44.37
C ASP A 382 49.81 63.05 -44.72
N MET A 383 49.85 62.07 -45.63
CA MET A 383 51.06 61.34 -46.03
C MET A 383 51.46 61.59 -47.50
N SER A 384 50.75 62.48 -48.21
CA SER A 384 50.86 62.72 -49.66
C SER A 384 52.19 63.34 -50.16
N GLY A 385 53.12 63.67 -49.26
CA GLY A 385 54.46 64.21 -49.59
C GLY A 385 55.64 63.34 -49.15
N THR A 386 55.42 62.08 -48.75
CA THR A 386 56.43 61.24 -48.08
C THR A 386 57.25 60.32 -49.00
N GLU A 387 57.17 60.50 -50.32
CA GLU A 387 57.80 59.64 -51.33
C GLU A 387 59.34 59.57 -51.21
N ASN A 388 59.98 60.65 -50.73
CA ASN A 388 61.43 60.75 -50.57
C ASN A 388 61.95 60.42 -49.15
N ALA A 389 61.07 59.96 -48.26
CA ALA A 389 61.44 59.65 -46.88
C ALA A 389 62.31 58.39 -46.77
N ASN A 390 63.12 58.29 -45.72
CA ASN A 390 64.06 57.17 -45.57
C ASN A 390 63.40 55.77 -45.46
N PHE A 391 62.10 55.70 -45.21
CA PHE A 391 61.34 54.44 -45.12
C PHE A 391 60.77 53.94 -46.47
N THR A 392 60.84 54.74 -47.54
CA THR A 392 60.39 54.36 -48.91
C THR A 392 61.52 53.87 -49.81
N LYS A 393 62.79 54.06 -49.42
CA LYS A 393 63.98 53.67 -50.20
C LYS A 393 64.22 52.15 -50.15
N ALA A 394 64.12 51.47 -51.30
CA ALA A 394 64.44 50.04 -51.42
C ALA A 394 65.95 49.83 -51.62
N VAL A 395 66.64 49.21 -50.66
CA VAL A 395 68.02 48.73 -50.85
C VAL A 395 67.96 47.41 -51.63
N MET A 396 68.23 47.46 -52.94
CA MET A 396 68.45 46.26 -53.77
C MET A 396 69.85 45.69 -53.48
N ASP A 397 69.91 44.57 -52.75
CA ASP A 397 71.16 43.83 -52.54
C ASP A 397 71.34 42.78 -53.67
N LEU A 398 71.85 43.25 -54.81
CA LEU A 398 71.99 42.50 -56.08
C LEU A 398 73.22 41.56 -56.14
N ARG A 399 73.83 41.18 -55.01
CA ARG A 399 75.04 40.32 -54.99
C ARG A 399 74.97 39.16 -54.01
N ARG A 400 74.23 38.11 -54.38
CA ARG A 400 74.53 36.68 -54.09
C ARG A 400 73.48 35.78 -54.73
N GLY A 401 73.62 35.58 -56.04
CA GLY A 401 72.78 34.69 -56.83
C GLY A 401 73.55 34.07 -57.97
N GLN A 402 74.39 33.06 -57.66
CA GLN A 402 74.80 32.05 -58.63
C GLN A 402 74.66 30.69 -57.97
N ILE A 403 73.63 29.95 -58.37
CA ILE A 403 73.46 28.51 -58.08
C ILE A 403 73.74 27.78 -59.39
N ALA A 404 74.64 26.81 -59.34
CA ALA A 404 75.08 26.01 -60.48
C ALA A 404 73.95 25.20 -61.12
N VAL A 405 73.98 25.13 -62.45
CA VAL A 405 73.14 24.29 -63.31
C VAL A 405 73.45 22.83 -63.00
N GLY A 406 72.50 22.11 -62.39
CA GLY A 406 72.66 20.68 -62.10
C GLY A 406 72.01 20.18 -60.81
N SER A 407 70.82 20.65 -60.44
CA SER A 407 69.99 19.95 -59.46
C SER A 407 68.52 20.30 -59.68
N LYS A 408 67.77 19.40 -60.33
CA LYS A 408 66.29 19.46 -60.31
C LYS A 408 65.82 19.18 -58.88
N LYS A 409 65.64 20.22 -58.07
CA LYS A 409 64.72 20.22 -56.93
C LYS A 409 63.72 21.34 -57.11
N THR A 410 62.61 20.96 -57.73
CA THR A 410 61.36 21.71 -57.73
C THR A 410 60.93 22.03 -56.31
N LEU A 411 60.30 23.20 -56.18
CA LEU A 411 59.68 23.75 -54.99
C LEU A 411 58.97 22.68 -54.14
N LYS A 412 59.53 22.37 -52.97
CA LYS A 412 58.76 21.70 -51.92
C LYS A 412 57.79 22.71 -51.32
N LYS A 413 56.53 22.64 -51.76
CA LYS A 413 55.38 23.00 -50.92
C LYS A 413 55.57 22.38 -49.53
N PRO A 414 55.21 23.07 -48.43
CA PRO A 414 55.27 22.46 -47.12
C PRO A 414 54.35 21.23 -47.13
N LEU A 415 54.95 20.04 -47.01
CA LEU A 415 54.22 18.83 -46.68
C LEU A 415 53.62 19.05 -45.30
N LEU A 416 52.31 19.18 -45.25
CA LEU A 416 51.50 18.94 -44.06
C LEU A 416 51.80 17.51 -43.57
N ASP A 417 52.36 17.46 -42.37
CA ASP A 417 52.51 16.37 -41.41
C ASP A 417 52.38 14.92 -41.93
N LYS A 418 53.55 14.28 -42.04
CA LYS A 418 53.74 12.86 -41.79
C LYS A 418 53.46 12.54 -40.31
N GLU A 419 52.21 12.39 -39.94
CA GLU A 419 51.83 11.47 -38.85
C GLU A 419 51.63 10.05 -39.41
N SER A 420 52.72 9.49 -39.89
CA SER A 420 52.97 8.04 -39.94
C SER A 420 54.47 7.79 -39.94
N SER A 421 55.20 8.51 -39.09
CA SER A 421 56.55 8.10 -38.70
C SER A 421 56.41 7.07 -37.60
N ALA A 422 56.34 5.80 -37.99
CA ALA A 422 56.73 4.74 -37.08
C ALA A 422 58.14 5.07 -36.60
N ILE A 423 58.32 5.26 -35.29
CA ILE A 423 59.66 5.30 -34.70
C ILE A 423 60.25 3.91 -34.96
N VAL A 424 61.27 3.87 -35.81
CA VAL A 424 61.95 2.66 -36.23
C VAL A 424 63.20 2.50 -35.37
N LYS A 425 63.47 1.29 -34.86
CA LYS A 425 64.76 0.99 -34.21
C LYS A 425 65.90 1.20 -35.22
N LYS A 426 67.14 1.39 -34.76
CA LYS A 426 68.33 1.53 -35.63
C LYS A 426 68.51 0.40 -36.68
N THR A 427 67.78 -0.72 -36.54
CA THR A 427 67.75 -1.89 -37.43
C THR A 427 66.62 -1.89 -38.48
N GLY A 428 65.81 -0.83 -38.60
CA GLY A 428 64.83 -0.72 -39.68
C GLY A 428 63.42 -1.28 -39.39
N GLN A 429 63.17 -1.90 -38.23
CA GLN A 429 61.83 -2.39 -37.86
C GLN A 429 60.99 -1.36 -37.08
N PRO A 430 59.68 -1.20 -37.37
CA PRO A 430 58.78 -0.26 -36.70
C PRO A 430 58.42 -0.69 -35.27
N LEU A 431 58.45 0.23 -34.31
CA LEU A 431 57.89 0.00 -32.96
C LEU A 431 56.36 -0.11 -33.03
N LYS A 432 55.82 -1.33 -32.97
CA LYS A 432 54.38 -1.58 -32.77
C LYS A 432 53.98 -1.18 -31.35
N ARG A 433 53.56 0.08 -31.13
CA ARG A 433 52.77 0.42 -29.94
C ARG A 433 51.40 -0.23 -30.08
N LYS A 434 50.92 -0.92 -29.04
CA LYS A 434 49.56 -1.44 -29.04
C LYS A 434 48.60 -0.24 -29.23
N PRO A 435 47.67 -0.28 -30.20
CA PRO A 435 46.66 0.75 -30.32
C PRO A 435 45.88 0.88 -29.02
N ALA A 436 45.42 2.08 -28.69
CA ALA A 436 44.65 2.31 -27.48
C ALA A 436 43.36 1.45 -27.50
N ARG A 437 42.92 0.97 -26.34
CA ARG A 437 41.82 -0.01 -26.23
C ARG A 437 40.52 0.49 -26.86
N ASP A 438 40.29 1.80 -26.90
CA ASP A 438 39.16 2.48 -27.54
C ASP A 438 39.21 2.48 -29.09
N THR A 439 40.37 2.12 -29.66
CA THR A 439 40.59 2.02 -31.11
C THR A 439 40.72 0.59 -31.60
N MET A 440 41.03 -0.35 -30.71
CA MET A 440 41.09 -1.76 -31.03
C MET A 440 39.69 -2.28 -31.39
N GLY A 441 39.52 -2.75 -32.63
CA GLY A 441 38.25 -3.30 -33.13
C GLY A 441 37.36 -2.33 -33.90
N ILE A 442 37.74 -1.04 -34.02
CA ILE A 442 37.00 -0.05 -34.81
C ILE A 442 37.73 0.21 -36.13
N LYS A 443 37.09 -0.11 -37.26
CA LYS A 443 37.72 -0.06 -38.59
C LYS A 443 38.05 1.36 -39.07
N ASN A 444 37.13 2.31 -38.89
CA ASN A 444 37.23 3.66 -39.47
C ASN A 444 37.08 4.78 -38.43
N VAL A 445 37.71 5.94 -38.69
CA VAL A 445 37.64 7.14 -37.83
C VAL A 445 36.20 7.64 -37.64
N ALA A 446 35.36 7.53 -38.67
CA ALA A 446 33.94 7.86 -38.59
C ALA A 446 33.18 6.95 -37.61
N MET A 447 33.47 5.65 -37.61
CA MET A 447 32.89 4.70 -36.66
C MET A 447 33.39 4.96 -35.23
N LYS A 448 34.64 5.39 -35.06
CA LYS A 448 35.17 5.81 -33.75
C LYS A 448 34.37 6.99 -33.20
N LYS A 449 34.15 8.03 -34.01
CA LYS A 449 33.32 9.18 -33.62
C LYS A 449 31.89 8.75 -33.29
N LYS A 450 31.29 7.86 -34.09
CA LYS A 450 29.94 7.34 -33.83
C LYS A 450 29.85 6.56 -32.52
N ALA A 451 30.82 5.70 -32.22
CA ALA A 451 30.90 4.96 -30.97
C ALA A 451 31.07 5.89 -29.75
N GLN A 452 31.90 6.93 -29.87
CA GLN A 452 32.07 7.94 -28.81
C GLN A 452 30.78 8.72 -28.53
N ILE A 453 30.02 9.09 -29.57
CA ILE A 453 28.73 9.77 -29.42
C ILE A 453 27.71 8.84 -28.74
N MET A 454 27.66 7.57 -29.14
CA MET A 454 26.76 6.58 -28.54
C MET A 454 27.08 6.36 -27.05
N ALA A 455 28.35 6.17 -26.71
CA ALA A 455 28.79 6.04 -25.32
C ALA A 455 28.43 7.27 -24.47
N LYS A 456 28.61 8.49 -24.99
CA LYS A 456 28.18 9.72 -24.30
C LYS A 456 26.69 9.77 -24.07
N LYS A 457 25.87 9.36 -25.05
CA LYS A 457 24.40 9.32 -24.90
C LYS A 457 23.97 8.28 -23.86
N ASP A 458 24.59 7.11 -23.85
CA ASP A 458 24.23 6.05 -22.90
C ASP A 458 24.63 6.39 -21.46
N ILE A 459 25.82 6.99 -21.28
CA ILE A 459 26.26 7.53 -19.98
C ILE A 459 25.33 8.66 -19.54
N ALA A 460 24.96 9.58 -20.42
CA ALA A 460 24.06 10.68 -20.07
C ALA A 460 22.68 10.19 -19.58
N LYS A 461 22.11 9.19 -20.25
CA LYS A 461 20.80 8.62 -19.88
C LYS A 461 20.78 7.94 -18.52
N LYS A 462 21.87 7.26 -18.15
CA LYS A 462 21.93 6.45 -16.91
C LYS A 462 22.59 7.18 -15.75
N VAL A 463 23.76 7.79 -15.99
CA VAL A 463 24.61 8.38 -14.96
C VAL A 463 24.23 9.85 -14.74
N THR A 464 24.25 10.66 -15.80
CA THR A 464 24.03 12.12 -15.67
C THR A 464 22.59 12.45 -15.25
N ARG A 465 21.59 11.77 -15.81
CA ARG A 465 20.17 11.96 -15.43
C ARG A 465 19.91 11.68 -13.94
N LEU A 466 20.60 10.70 -13.36
CA LEU A 466 20.45 10.31 -11.95
C LEU A 466 21.47 10.99 -11.03
N GLY A 467 22.32 11.89 -11.56
CA GLY A 467 23.35 12.59 -10.77
C GLY A 467 24.45 11.69 -10.22
N LEU A 468 24.68 10.51 -10.81
CA LEU A 468 25.68 9.55 -10.35
C LEU A 468 27.10 10.04 -10.67
N LYS A 469 28.08 9.69 -9.82
CA LYS A 469 29.48 10.10 -10.01
C LYS A 469 30.16 9.40 -11.19
N GLY A 470 29.62 8.24 -11.61
CA GLY A 470 30.11 7.44 -12.72
C GLY A 470 29.29 6.15 -12.88
N GLU A 471 29.64 5.32 -13.86
CA GLU A 471 28.94 4.05 -14.11
C GLU A 471 29.10 3.01 -12.97
N ALA A 472 30.16 3.13 -12.18
CA ALA A 472 30.43 2.26 -11.05
C ALA A 472 29.66 2.65 -9.77
N ASP A 473 29.05 3.85 -9.75
CA ASP A 473 28.34 4.37 -8.59
C ASP A 473 26.94 3.76 -8.50
N ARG A 474 26.82 2.70 -7.69
CA ARG A 474 25.59 1.92 -7.46
C ARG A 474 25.15 1.98 -6.00
N PHE A 475 25.51 3.04 -5.29
CA PHE A 475 25.15 3.21 -3.89
C PHE A 475 23.62 3.35 -3.73
N ILE A 476 23.03 2.52 -2.88
CA ILE A 476 21.60 2.57 -2.55
C ILE A 476 21.47 3.24 -1.17
N GLY A 477 21.07 4.51 -1.17
CA GLY A 477 20.80 5.25 0.07
C GLY A 477 19.49 4.79 0.72
N THR A 478 19.50 4.62 2.04
CA THR A 478 18.29 4.33 2.83
C THR A 478 17.45 5.60 3.00
N LYS A 479 16.39 5.76 2.20
CA LYS A 479 15.51 6.95 2.23
C LYS A 479 14.82 7.17 3.57
N MET A 480 14.46 6.10 4.27
CA MET A 480 13.81 6.16 5.59
C MET A 480 14.64 5.39 6.62
N PRO A 481 15.64 6.03 7.24
CA PRO A 481 16.43 5.39 8.29
C PRO A 481 15.55 5.10 9.51
N LYS A 482 15.52 3.84 9.95
CA LYS A 482 14.63 3.39 11.03
C LYS A 482 14.76 4.23 12.31
N HIS A 483 15.96 4.65 12.69
CA HIS A 483 16.20 5.45 13.90
C HIS A 483 15.59 6.87 13.85
N LEU A 484 15.19 7.37 12.67
CA LEU A 484 14.49 8.65 12.54
C LEU A 484 12.96 8.50 12.60
N TYR A 485 12.43 7.38 12.11
CA TYR A 485 11.00 7.18 11.87
C TYR A 485 10.35 6.15 12.81
N SER A 486 11.14 5.48 13.65
CA SER A 486 10.67 4.45 14.58
C SER A 486 11.02 4.83 16.02
N GLY A 487 10.04 4.68 16.92
CA GLY A 487 10.14 5.08 18.31
C GLY A 487 9.44 6.42 18.62
N LYS A 488 9.15 6.66 19.89
CA LYS A 488 8.64 7.95 20.41
C LYS A 488 9.60 8.42 21.50
N ARG A 489 9.90 9.72 21.53
CA ARG A 489 10.76 10.30 22.57
C ARG A 489 10.01 10.34 23.89
N GLY A 490 10.43 9.49 24.84
CA GLY A 490 9.90 9.47 26.20
C GLY A 490 10.58 10.50 27.12
N SER A 491 10.19 10.52 28.40
CA SER A 491 10.88 11.29 29.44
C SER A 491 12.15 10.56 29.87
N GLY A 492 13.32 11.11 29.54
CA GLY A 492 14.62 10.51 29.84
C GLY A 492 15.72 10.91 28.85
N THR A 493 16.72 10.05 28.68
CA THR A 493 17.81 10.24 27.71
C THR A 493 17.29 10.18 26.28
N ALA A 494 17.68 11.15 25.46
CA ALA A 494 17.30 11.19 24.04
C ALA A 494 18.33 10.46 23.16
N ASP A 495 17.85 9.81 22.09
CA ASP A 495 18.68 9.07 21.13
C ASP A 495 19.54 9.97 20.23
N ARG A 496 19.26 11.29 20.23
CA ARG A 496 20.02 12.31 19.52
C ARG A 496 20.21 13.52 20.43
N ARG A 497 21.36 14.16 20.31
CA ARG A 497 21.76 15.33 21.09
C ARG A 497 20.86 16.53 20.83
#